data_AF-A0A2A4LE74-F1
#
_entry.id   AF-A0A2A4LE74-F1
#
_cell.length_a   1.000
_cell.length_b   1.000
_cell.length_c   1.000
_cell.angle_alpha   90.00
_cell.angle_beta   90.00
_cell.angle_gamma   90.00
#
_symmetry.space_group_name_H-M   'P 1'
#
loop_
_entity.id
_entity.type
_entity.pdbx_description
1 polymer ?
#
loop_
_entity_poly.entity_id
_entity_poly.type
_entity_poly.pdbx_seq_one_letter_code
_entity_poly.pdbx_strand_id
1 'polypeptide(L)'
;MDPGAVQLLLVTLRNEKVGKQDEHSGVYSLTRELLQFVQAVPTQNTLAEIDWDDLIKLAIETGTTVLLSVLINEQAICLARYHGKQLLL
;
A
#
# COMPACT_ATOMS: atom_id res chain seq x y z
N MET A 1 11.25 21.45 -0.31
CA MET A 1 12.04 21.29 0.92
C MET A 1 13.47 21.71 0.62
N ASP A 2 14.16 22.32 1.57
CA ASP A 2 15.59 22.60 1.41
C ASP A 2 16.41 21.31 1.52
N PRO A 3 17.57 21.21 0.84
CA PRO A 3 18.38 20.00 0.85
C PRO A 3 18.83 19.54 2.24
N GLY A 4 19.08 20.48 3.16
CA GLY A 4 19.46 20.18 4.53
C GLY A 4 18.34 19.47 5.30
N ALA A 5 17.11 19.96 5.19
CA ALA A 5 15.94 19.34 5.79
C ALA A 5 15.61 17.97 5.18
N VAL A 6 15.79 17.81 3.86
CA VAL A 6 15.63 16.49 3.21
C VAL A 6 16.63 15.50 3.77
N GLN A 7 17.90 15.89 3.88
CA GLN A 7 18.93 14.99 4.39
C GLN A 7 18.72 14.64 5.87
N LEU A 8 18.33 15.62 6.69
CA LEU A 8 17.96 15.38 8.08
C LEU A 8 16.81 14.37 8.17
N LEU A 9 15.75 14.56 7.39
CA LEU A 9 14.60 13.65 7.36
C LEU A 9 15.00 12.23 6.95
N LEU A 10 15.80 12.08 5.90
CA LEU A 10 16.26 10.77 5.43
C LEU A 10 17.14 10.04 6.46
N VAL A 11 18.03 10.78 7.13
CA VAL A 11 18.85 10.24 8.23
C VAL A 11 17.97 9.82 9.41
N THR A 12 16.97 10.63 9.77
CA THR A 12 16.00 10.28 10.83
C THR A 12 15.25 9.00 10.47
N LEU A 13 14.67 8.91 9.27
CA LEU A 13 13.95 7.71 8.81
C LEU A 13 14.83 6.45 8.81
N ARG A 14 16.12 6.60 8.46
CA ARG A 14 17.09 5.50 8.54
C ARG A 14 17.36 5.06 9.98
N ASN A 15 17.56 6.02 10.89
CA ASN A 15 17.83 5.74 12.30
C ASN A 15 16.64 5.07 12.99
N GLU A 16 15.41 5.47 12.62
CA GLU A 16 14.16 4.83 13.06
C GLU A 16 13.85 3.51 12.34
N LYS A 17 14.77 3.02 11.50
CA LYS A 17 14.66 1.77 10.73
C LYS A 17 13.50 1.73 9.74
N VAL A 18 12.88 2.86 9.42
CA VAL A 18 11.78 3.00 8.45
C VAL A 18 12.31 3.11 7.01
N GLY A 19 13.49 3.71 6.87
CA GLY A 19 14.26 3.76 5.65
C GLY A 19 15.58 3.00 5.79
N LYS A 20 16.18 2.65 4.66
CA LYS A 20 17.57 2.20 4.58
C LYS A 20 18.25 2.91 3.43
N GLN A 21 19.56 3.11 3.57
CA GLN A 21 20.40 3.64 2.51
C GLN A 21 21.27 2.51 1.98
N ASP A 22 21.31 2.35 0.67
CA ASP A 22 22.29 1.47 0.04
C ASP A 22 23.68 2.10 0.16
N GLU A 23 24.64 1.37 0.74
CA GLU A 23 25.98 1.90 1.04
C GLU A 23 26.81 2.22 -0.22
N HIS A 24 26.48 1.59 -1.34
CA HIS A 24 27.25 1.72 -2.57
C HIS A 24 26.71 2.84 -3.48
N SER A 25 25.40 2.94 -3.62
CA SER A 25 24.72 3.92 -4.48
C SER A 25 24.21 5.16 -3.74
N GLY A 26 24.13 5.10 -2.40
CA GLY A 26 23.56 6.16 -1.58
C GLY A 26 22.05 6.31 -1.69
N VAL A 27 21.37 5.45 -2.46
CA VAL A 27 19.93 5.49 -2.70
C VAL A 27 19.17 5.05 -1.45
N TYR A 28 18.13 5.81 -1.10
CA TYR A 28 17.24 5.47 0.01
C TYR A 28 16.07 4.62 -0.46
N SER A 29 15.69 3.63 0.36
CA SER A 29 14.52 2.78 0.14
C SER A 29 13.78 2.52 1.45
N LEU A 30 12.49 2.18 1.35
CA LEU A 30 11.69 1.82 2.51
C LEU A 30 12.04 0.40 2.99
N THR A 31 11.90 0.18 4.29
CA THR A 31 12.16 -1.10 4.93
C THR A 31 10.85 -1.84 5.25
N ARG A 32 10.97 -3.09 5.70
CA ARG A 32 9.80 -3.91 6.08
C ARG A 32 9.15 -3.40 7.37
N GLU A 33 9.94 -2.79 8.23
CA GLU A 33 9.54 -2.20 9.51
C GLU A 33 8.43 -1.16 9.33
N LEU A 34 8.40 -0.48 8.17
CA LEU A 34 7.30 0.43 7.82
C LEU A 34 5.92 -0.26 7.85
N LEU A 35 5.85 -1.57 7.56
CA LEU A 35 4.59 -2.33 7.59
C LEU A 35 3.99 -2.42 9.00
N GLN A 36 4.77 -2.21 10.06
CA GLN A 36 4.24 -2.16 11.42
C GLN A 36 3.33 -0.95 11.63
N PHE A 37 3.59 0.16 10.96
CA PHE A 37 2.71 1.33 11.01
C PHE A 37 1.39 1.11 10.27
N VAL A 38 1.37 0.24 9.26
CA VAL A 38 0.14 -0.09 8.53
C VAL A 38 -0.92 -0.68 9.46
N GLN A 39 -0.51 -1.45 10.47
CA GLN A 39 -1.42 -1.99 11.49
C GLN A 39 -1.90 -0.93 12.51
N ALA A 40 -1.14 0.15 12.67
CA ALA A 40 -1.45 1.23 13.60
C ALA A 40 -2.33 2.33 12.98
N VAL A 41 -2.46 2.35 11.64
CA VAL A 41 -3.46 3.20 10.98
C VAL A 41 -4.83 2.64 11.34
N PRO A 42 -5.69 3.41 12.05
CA PRO A 42 -7.06 2.98 12.25
C PRO A 42 -7.70 2.86 10.87
N THR A 43 -7.96 1.62 10.45
CA THR A 43 -8.88 1.33 9.36
C THR A 43 -10.24 1.81 9.83
N GLN A 44 -10.51 3.11 9.65
CA GLN A 44 -11.79 3.72 9.97
C GLN A 44 -12.89 2.80 9.41
N ASN A 45 -13.78 2.40 10.31
CA ASN A 45 -14.91 1.47 10.27
C ASN A 45 -15.80 1.44 9.00
N THR A 46 -15.24 1.53 7.81
CA THR A 46 -15.95 1.73 6.54
C THR A 46 -15.70 0.61 5.53
N LEU A 47 -14.62 -0.18 5.71
CA LEU A 47 -14.31 -1.32 4.85
C LEU A 47 -14.76 -2.66 5.45
N ALA A 48 -15.06 -2.70 6.76
CA ALA A 48 -15.55 -3.89 7.43
C ALA A 48 -16.96 -4.29 6.95
N GLU A 49 -17.70 -3.34 6.38
CA GLU A 49 -19.03 -3.55 5.80
C GLU A 49 -18.98 -3.95 4.31
N ILE A 50 -17.80 -3.91 3.69
CA ILE A 50 -17.64 -4.39 2.32
C ILE A 50 -17.62 -5.91 2.37
N ASP A 51 -18.67 -6.52 1.81
CA ASP A 51 -18.70 -7.96 1.61
C ASP A 51 -17.66 -8.34 0.54
N TRP A 52 -16.52 -8.81 1.02
CA TRP A 52 -15.39 -9.22 0.19
C TRP A 52 -15.75 -10.38 -0.75
N ASP A 53 -16.72 -11.21 -0.39
CA ASP A 53 -17.15 -12.35 -1.20
C ASP A 53 -17.86 -11.88 -2.47
N ASP A 54 -18.59 -10.77 -2.42
CA ASP A 54 -19.29 -10.23 -3.59
C ASP A 54 -18.32 -9.61 -4.60
N LEU A 55 -17.21 -9.01 -4.15
CA LEU A 55 -16.17 -8.51 -5.05
C LEU A 55 -15.44 -9.65 -5.76
N ILE A 56 -15.25 -10.79 -5.07
CA ILE A 56 -14.68 -12.00 -5.65
C ILE A 56 -15.64 -12.60 -6.68
N LYS A 57 -16.93 -12.75 -6.34
CA LYS A 57 -17.97 -13.24 -7.26
C LYS A 57 -18.04 -12.37 -8.50
N LEU A 58 -18.09 -11.04 -8.32
CA LEU A 58 -18.12 -10.10 -9.44
C LEU A 58 -16.93 -10.30 -10.38
N ALA A 59 -15.71 -10.43 -9.83
CA ALA A 59 -14.52 -10.67 -10.65
C ALA A 59 -14.64 -11.98 -11.44
N ILE A 60 -15.09 -13.06 -10.80
CA ILE A 60 -15.27 -14.37 -11.44
C ILE A 60 -16.35 -14.31 -12.52
N GLU A 61 -17.51 -13.74 -12.23
CA GLU A 61 -18.67 -13.66 -13.13
C GLU A 61 -18.37 -12.83 -14.39
N THR A 62 -17.63 -11.73 -14.24
CA THR A 62 -17.27 -10.87 -15.37
C THR A 62 -16.02 -11.35 -16.10
N GLY A 63 -15.23 -12.25 -15.51
CA GLY A 63 -13.92 -12.63 -16.02
C GLY A 63 -12.90 -11.47 -16.01
N THR A 64 -13.19 -10.38 -15.30
CA THR A 64 -12.34 -9.17 -15.27
C THR A 64 -11.63 -9.00 -13.93
N THR A 65 -10.62 -8.12 -13.89
CA THR A 65 -10.02 -7.71 -12.62
C THR A 65 -10.89 -6.65 -11.96
N VAL A 66 -11.32 -6.89 -10.72
CA VAL A 66 -12.05 -5.95 -9.87
C VAL A 66 -11.08 -5.34 -8.87
N LEU A 67 -11.16 -4.02 -8.71
CA LEU A 67 -10.31 -3.25 -7.80
C LEU A 67 -11.20 -2.55 -6.75
N LEU A 68 -10.86 -2.72 -5.48
CA LEU A 68 -11.41 -1.88 -4.42
C LEU A 68 -10.41 -0.77 -4.12
N SER A 69 -10.86 0.48 -4.24
CA SER A 69 -10.04 1.66 -3.97
C SER A 69 -10.76 2.65 -3.07
N VAL A 70 -10.00 3.40 -2.28
CA VAL A 70 -10.49 4.57 -1.53
C VAL A 70 -9.88 5.83 -2.10
N LEU A 71 -10.64 6.92 -2.05
CA LEU A 71 -10.13 8.24 -2.42
C LEU A 71 -9.39 8.84 -1.23
N ILE A 72 -8.09 9.10 -1.39
CA ILE A 72 -7.27 9.81 -0.40
C ILE A 72 -6.51 10.91 -1.12
N ASN A 73 -6.69 12.16 -0.70
CA ASN A 73 -6.00 13.32 -1.28
C ASN A 73 -6.11 13.39 -2.82
N GLU A 74 -7.32 13.29 -3.37
CA GLU A 74 -7.58 13.29 -4.82
C GLU A 74 -6.96 12.13 -5.61
N GLN A 75 -6.43 11.11 -4.91
CA GLN A 75 -5.85 9.92 -5.52
C GLN A 75 -6.64 8.66 -5.14
N ALA A 76 -6.92 7.83 -6.12
CA ALA A 76 -7.48 6.51 -5.88
C ALA A 76 -6.38 5.54 -5.40
N ILE A 77 -6.46 5.13 -4.14
CA ILE A 77 -5.53 4.16 -3.55
C ILE A 77 -6.21 2.78 -3.55
N CYS A 78 -5.61 1.85 -4.31
CA CYS A 78 -6.07 0.47 -4.38
C CYS A 78 -5.78 -0.26 -3.06
N LEU A 79 -6.82 -0.77 -2.43
CA LEU A 79 -6.75 -1.52 -1.17
C LEU A 79 -6.75 -3.04 -1.41
N ALA A 80 -7.53 -3.50 -2.38
CA ALA A 80 -7.63 -4.91 -2.73
C ALA A 80 -7.83 -5.09 -4.24
N ARG A 81 -7.40 -6.24 -4.74
CA ARG A 81 -7.50 -6.63 -6.15
C ARG A 81 -7.96 -8.07 -6.24
N TYR A 82 -8.99 -8.30 -7.04
CA TYR A 82 -9.55 -9.62 -7.31
C TYR A 82 -9.47 -9.90 -8.80
N HIS A 83 -8.94 -11.07 -9.16
CA HIS A 83 -8.74 -11.45 -10.54
C HIS A 83 -9.81 -12.46 -10.95
N GLY A 84 -10.59 -12.11 -11.97
CA GLY A 84 -11.57 -13.00 -12.61
C GLY A 84 -10.98 -14.15 -13.42
N LYS A 85 -9.77 -14.64 -13.09
CA LYS A 85 -9.17 -15.71 -13.90
C LYS A 85 -10.04 -16.96 -13.84
N GLN A 86 -10.63 -17.27 -14.97
CA GLN A 86 -11.10 -18.61 -15.30
C GLN A 86 -9.85 -19.52 -15.30
N LEU A 87 -9.77 -20.44 -14.34
CA LEU A 87 -8.86 -21.57 -14.42
C LEU A 87 -9.25 -22.35 -15.69
N LEU A 88 -8.55 -22.09 -16.78
CA LEU A 88 -8.53 -23.00 -17.92
C LEU A 88 -7.90 -24.30 -17.41
N LEU A 89 -8.76 -25.29 -17.20
CA LEU A 89 -8.42 -26.71 -17.02
C LEU A 89 -7.65 -27.23 -18.24
#